data_AF-A0A822E8A7-F1
#
_entry.id   AF-A0A822E8A7-F1
#
_cell.length_a   1.000
_cell.length_b   1.000
_cell.length_c   1.000
_cell.angle_alpha   90.00
_cell.angle_beta   90.00
_cell.angle_gamma   90.00
#
_symmetry.space_group_name_H-M   'P 1'
#
loop_
_entity.id
_entity.type
_entity.pdbx_description
1 polymer ?
#
loop_
_entity_poly.entity_id
_entity_poly.type
_entity_poly.pdbx_seq_one_letter_code
_entity_poly.pdbx_strand_id
1 'polypeptide(L)'
;MKIKFLFILLRSFGTEDRPTDRPVPARDEIFEYIIFRGADIEDLQVREPPQNSLTQDPAIVESSTYSDNVRSNSIGTNTNLG
;
A
#
# COMPACT_ATOMS: atom_id res chain seq x y z
N MET A 1 -16.02 -16.68 -4.82
CA MET A 1 -15.44 -15.36 -4.50
C MET A 1 -15.15 -14.63 -5.80
N LYS A 2 -15.50 -13.36 -5.94
CA LYS A 2 -15.14 -12.52 -7.11
C LYS A 2 -14.08 -11.53 -6.64
N ILE A 3 -12.83 -11.75 -7.02
CA ILE A 3 -11.74 -10.81 -6.75
C ILE A 3 -11.67 -9.88 -7.95
N LYS A 4 -11.87 -8.59 -7.71
CA LYS A 4 -11.86 -7.55 -8.74
C LYS A 4 -10.54 -6.80 -8.60
N PHE A 5 -9.55 -7.16 -9.42
CA PHE A 5 -8.31 -6.41 -9.52
C PHE A 5 -8.56 -5.19 -10.40
N LEU A 6 -8.44 -4.00 -9.81
CA LEU A 6 -8.52 -2.74 -10.55
C LEU A 6 -7.09 -2.39 -11.00
N PHE A 7 -6.75 -2.77 -12.23
CA PHE A 7 -5.53 -2.27 -12.87
C PHE A 7 -5.87 -0.92 -13.50
N ILE A 8 -5.56 0.16 -12.79
CA ILE A 8 -5.98 1.50 -13.20
C ILE A 8 -5.27 1.95 -14.50
N LEU A 9 -4.14 1.33 -14.86
CA LEU A 9 -3.33 1.67 -16.04
C LEU A 9 -2.63 0.42 -16.60
N LEU A 10 -3.33 -0.35 -17.44
CA LEU A 10 -2.78 -1.62 -17.93
C LEU A 10 -2.10 -1.45 -19.29
N ARG A 11 -0.84 -1.91 -19.39
CA ARG A 11 -0.02 -1.88 -20.60
C ARG A 11 0.35 -3.30 -21.04
N SER A 12 0.37 -3.54 -22.34
CA SER A 12 0.84 -4.81 -22.91
C SER A 12 2.34 -4.76 -23.22
N PHE A 13 3.09 -5.73 -22.69
CA PHE A 13 4.50 -5.93 -23.01
C PHE A 13 4.74 -6.93 -24.15
N GLY A 14 3.66 -7.43 -24.76
CA GLY A 14 3.75 -8.41 -25.84
C GLY A 14 4.24 -9.77 -25.34
N THR A 15 4.97 -10.49 -26.19
CA THR A 15 5.50 -11.84 -25.88
C THR A 15 6.87 -11.81 -25.24
N GLU A 16 7.52 -10.64 -25.18
CA GLU A 16 8.90 -10.46 -24.67
C GLU A 16 9.81 -11.56 -25.23
N ASP A 17 10.55 -12.27 -24.38
CA ASP A 17 11.45 -13.35 -24.76
C ASP A 17 10.81 -14.75 -24.66
N ARG A 18 9.49 -14.86 -24.44
CA ARG A 18 8.81 -16.15 -24.35
C ARG A 18 8.76 -16.83 -25.73
N PRO A 19 9.14 -18.11 -25.86
CA PRO A 19 9.05 -18.84 -27.14
C PRO A 19 7.62 -18.90 -27.66
N THR A 20 7.40 -18.45 -28.89
CA THR A 20 6.09 -18.50 -29.58
C THR A 20 6.26 -18.39 -31.09
N ASP A 21 5.40 -19.09 -31.84
CA ASP A 21 5.37 -19.01 -33.30
C ASP A 21 4.86 -17.65 -33.80
N ARG A 22 4.21 -16.87 -32.93
CA ARG A 22 3.62 -15.57 -33.26
C ARG A 22 4.08 -14.50 -32.25
N PRO A 23 5.28 -13.93 -32.44
CA PRO A 23 5.78 -12.85 -31.60
C PRO A 23 4.88 -11.62 -31.66
N VAL A 24 4.65 -10.99 -30.51
CA VAL A 24 3.88 -9.74 -30.41
C VAL A 24 4.76 -8.70 -29.71
N PRO A 25 4.98 -7.51 -30.29
CA PRO A 25 5.77 -6.46 -29.65
C PRO A 25 5.00 -5.80 -28.50
N ALA A 26 5.74 -5.13 -27.61
CA ALA A 26 5.15 -4.25 -26.60
C ALA A 26 4.36 -3.10 -27.25
N ARG A 27 3.33 -2.62 -26.55
CA ARG A 27 2.49 -1.50 -26.99
C ARG A 27 2.41 -0.46 -25.88
N ASP A 28 2.46 0.81 -26.25
CA ASP A 28 2.33 1.93 -25.32
C ASP A 28 0.88 2.31 -25.02
N GLU A 29 -0.06 1.64 -25.68
CA GLU A 29 -1.50 1.81 -25.44
C GLU A 29 -1.88 1.41 -24.01
N ILE A 30 -2.67 2.26 -23.37
CA ILE A 30 -3.21 2.02 -22.03
C ILE A 30 -4.67 1.61 -22.17
N PHE A 31 -4.98 0.44 -21.65
CA PHE A 31 -6.35 -0.07 -21.65
C PHE A 31 -7.03 0.31 -20.34
N GLU A 32 -8.21 0.92 -20.44
CA GLU A 32 -9.05 1.24 -19.29
C GLU A 32 -9.54 -0.04 -18.60
N TYR A 33 -9.89 -1.06 -19.38
CA TYR A 33 -10.27 -2.37 -18.88
C TYR A 33 -9.72 -3.49 -19.76
N ILE A 34 -9.20 -4.53 -19.11
CA ILE A 34 -8.97 -5.82 -19.74
C ILE A 34 -9.59 -6.91 -18.86
N ILE A 35 -10.08 -7.97 -19.49
CA ILE A 35 -10.71 -9.08 -18.81
C ILE A 35 -9.92 -10.33 -19.15
N PHE A 36 -9.33 -10.95 -18.13
CA PHE A 36 -8.76 -12.28 -18.23
C PHE A 36 -9.71 -13.30 -17.62
N ARG A 37 -9.87 -14.45 -18.27
CA ARG A 37 -10.41 -15.63 -17.59
C ARG A 37 -9.28 -16.26 -16.78
N GLY A 38 -9.60 -16.90 -15.66
CA GLY A 38 -8.57 -17.57 -14.86
C GLY A 38 -7.76 -18.61 -15.65
N ALA A 39 -8.37 -19.26 -16.63
CA ALA A 39 -7.70 -20.23 -17.51
C ALA A 39 -6.77 -19.59 -18.55
N ASP A 40 -6.87 -18.28 -18.79
CA ASP A 40 -5.98 -17.56 -19.72
C ASP A 40 -4.70 -17.06 -19.03
N ILE A 41 -4.61 -17.19 -17.70
CA ILE A 41 -3.50 -16.69 -16.88
C ILE A 41 -2.63 -17.87 -16.45
N GLU A 42 -1.37 -17.84 -16.86
CA GLU A 42 -0.36 -18.80 -16.41
C GLU A 42 0.21 -18.42 -15.04
N ASP A 43 0.50 -17.14 -14.82
CA ASP A 43 1.01 -16.61 -13.55
C ASP A 43 0.39 -15.24 -13.24
N LEU A 44 0.15 -14.96 -11.95
CA LEU A 44 -0.30 -13.67 -11.45
C LEU A 44 0.46 -13.34 -10.16
N GLN A 45 1.38 -12.39 -10.26
CA GLN A 45 2.13 -11.88 -9.12
C GLN A 45 1.57 -10.54 -8.66
N VAL A 46 1.32 -10.43 -7.36
CA VAL A 46 0.99 -9.16 -6.71
C VAL A 46 2.29 -8.52 -6.26
N ARG A 47 2.61 -7.35 -6.82
CA ARG A 47 3.68 -6.51 -6.26
C ARG A 47 3.13 -5.72 -5.08
N GLU A 48 4.00 -5.41 -4.11
CA GLU A 48 3.64 -4.60 -2.96
C GLU A 48 2.96 -3.30 -3.43
N PRO A 49 1.88 -2.86 -2.77
CA PRO A 49 1.32 -1.55 -3.06
C PRO A 49 2.45 -0.51 -2.92
N PRO A 50 2.47 0.55 -3.75
CA PRO A 50 3.44 1.62 -3.56
C PRO A 50 3.41 2.00 -2.08
N GLN A 51 4.58 1.97 -1.43
CA GLN A 51 4.64 2.34 -0.02
C GLN A 51 3.92 3.66 0.10
N ASN A 52 2.86 3.67 0.88
CA ASN A 52 2.25 4.89 1.31
C ASN A 52 3.38 5.57 2.11
N SER A 53 4.24 6.38 1.46
CA SER A 53 4.68 7.58 2.13
C SER A 53 3.37 8.26 2.39
N LEU A 54 2.81 8.02 3.58
CA LEU A 54 1.91 8.95 4.20
C LEU A 54 2.60 10.26 3.90
N THR A 55 2.03 11.01 2.97
CA THR A 55 2.38 12.41 2.80
C THR A 55 2.47 12.88 4.23
N GLN A 56 3.64 13.37 4.65
CA GLN A 56 3.73 14.20 5.84
C GLN A 56 2.88 15.41 5.50
N ASP A 57 1.57 15.20 5.54
CA ASP A 57 0.57 16.18 5.32
C ASP A 57 0.75 17.06 6.54
N PRO A 58 1.12 18.33 6.34
CA PRO A 58 1.28 19.26 7.45
C PRO A 58 0.04 19.33 8.36
N ALA A 59 -1.12 18.85 7.88
CA ALA A 59 -2.36 18.76 8.65
C ALA A 59 -2.54 17.45 9.46
N ILE A 60 -1.75 16.40 9.24
CA ILE A 60 -1.81 15.16 10.03
C ILE A 60 -0.90 15.32 11.25
N VAL A 61 -1.51 15.47 12.43
CA VAL A 61 -0.80 15.49 13.70
C VAL A 61 -0.63 14.06 14.20
N GLU A 62 0.61 13.56 14.23
CA GLU A 62 0.92 12.26 14.83
C GLU A 62 0.65 12.29 16.34
N SER A 63 -0.38 11.59 16.79
CA SER A 63 -0.57 11.31 18.22
C SER A 63 0.39 10.18 18.61
N SER A 64 1.64 10.55 18.87
CA SER A 64 2.55 9.63 19.57
C SER A 64 1.87 9.21 20.87
N THR A 65 1.73 7.90 21.03
CA THR A 65 1.17 7.25 22.21
C THR A 65 1.70 7.92 23.47
N TYR A 66 0.80 8.54 24.24
CA TYR A 66 1.06 8.94 25.61
C TYR A 66 1.29 7.65 26.41
N SER A 67 2.53 7.17 26.40
CA SER A 67 2.97 6.15 27.35
C SER A 67 3.00 6.84 28.71
N ASP A 68 1.99 6.50 29.53
CA ASP A 68 1.83 6.90 30.91
C ASP A 68 3.16 6.89 31.67
N ASN A 69 3.77 8.07 31.83
CA ASN A 69 4.74 8.30 32.90
C ASN A 69 4.05 9.14 33.97
N VAL A 70 3.04 8.55 34.60
CA VAL A 70 2.53 9.03 35.89
C VAL A 70 3.61 8.73 36.94
N ARG A 71 4.63 9.60 37.02
CA ARG A 71 5.35 9.84 38.27
C ARG A 71 4.61 10.98 38.96
N SER A 72 3.67 10.58 39.79
CA SER A 72 2.89 11.42 40.70
C SER A 72 3.82 12.39 41.41
N ASN A 73 3.72 13.68 41.08
CA ASN A 73 4.28 14.74 41.90
C ASN A 73 3.35 14.88 43.12
N SER A 74 3.68 14.16 44.21
CA SER A 74 2.89 14.21 45.45
C SER A 74 3.11 15.54 46.16
N ILE A 75 2.16 16.43 45.92
CA ILE A 75 1.48 17.37 46.83
C ILE A 75 2.10 17.46 48.25
N GLY A 76 2.42 18.70 48.63
CA GLY A 76 3.13 19.07 49.85
C GLY A 76 2.47 18.63 51.16
N THR A 77 3.33 18.31 52.13
CA THR A 77 2.95 18.13 53.53
C THR A 77 3.30 19.40 54.30
N ASN A 78 2.27 20.12 54.71
CA ASN A 78 2.36 21.19 55.69
C ASN A 78 1.73 20.66 56.98
N THR A 79 2.52 20.41 58.03
CA THR A 79 2.02 20.34 59.41
C THR A 79 3.09 20.84 60.37
N ASN A 80 2.77 21.96 61.00
CA ASN A 80 3.45 22.64 62.08
C ASN A 80 3.09 21.95 63.42
N LEU A 81 4.06 21.50 64.22
CA LEU A 81 3.91 21.19 65.66
C LEU A 81 5.27 21.22 66.38
N GLY A 82 5.42 22.10 67.38
CA GLY A 82 6.36 21.99 68.50
C GLY A 82 7.67 22.74 68.37
#